data_AF-A0A3D6DKM7-F1
#
_entry.id   AF-A0A3D6DKM7-F1
#
_cell.length_a   1.000
_cell.length_b   1.000
_cell.length_c   1.000
_cell.angle_alpha   90.00
_cell.angle_beta   90.00
_cell.angle_gamma   90.00
#
_symmetry.space_group_name_H-M   'P 1'
#
loop_
_entity.id
_entity.type
_entity.pdbx_description
1 polymer ?
#
loop_
_entity_poly.entity_id
_entity_poly.type
_entity_poly.pdbx_seq_one_letter_code
_entity_poly.pdbx_strand_id
1 'polypeptide(L)'
;GQEIYTPSKRYTRNVQQFDYPYGGWIFIARSFEKYKDPFSAWGYSIKAGMTGEASLAPLFQNLYHRHILDLPEVAWEQPLPQRFHLNLNGSHRKRLAVANRVAFLYEFFANMGTQRIAMGGRMGLLLGPSDALSFLGNPFETQRKGYGVYLGTRQEYRFHDFMISGSLFDDEAPFVLSSIPYKNSLEIGFAYYSPKWRFLTIFNSVSKDNDLQSYARHPYLNLTIGRIF
;
A
#
# COMPACT_ATOMS: atom_id res chain seq x y z
N GLY A 1 7.85 2.16 -8.78
CA GLY A 1 6.67 2.84 -8.22
C GLY A 1 7.14 4.11 -7.53
N GLN A 2 6.20 4.99 -7.20
CA GLN A 2 6.47 6.21 -6.45
C GLN A 2 5.36 6.41 -5.42
N GLU A 3 5.74 6.80 -4.21
CA GLU A 3 4.82 7.20 -3.15
C GLU A 3 5.10 8.66 -2.77
N ILE A 4 4.05 9.46 -2.61
CA ILE A 4 4.12 10.88 -2.25
C ILE A 4 3.28 11.09 -0.99
N TYR A 5 3.88 11.72 0.00
CA TYR A 5 3.33 12.00 1.32
C TYR A 5 3.29 13.52 1.50
N THR A 6 2.15 14.03 1.93
CA THR A 6 1.86 15.47 1.92
C THR A 6 0.92 15.81 3.08
N PRO A 7 1.19 16.87 3.86
CA PRO A 7 0.27 17.36 4.88
C PRO A 7 -1.07 17.81 4.28
N SER A 8 -2.15 17.74 5.05
CA SER A 8 -3.47 18.19 4.61
C SER A 8 -3.47 19.68 4.23
N LYS A 9 -2.78 20.50 5.03
CA LYS A 9 -2.55 21.93 4.81
C LYS A 9 -1.37 22.21 3.87
N ARG A 10 -1.25 21.47 2.78
CA ARG A 10 -0.15 21.54 1.79
C ARG A 10 0.26 22.91 1.22
N TYR A 11 -0.60 23.93 1.31
CA TYR A 11 -0.28 25.27 0.81
C TYR A 11 0.31 26.20 1.88
N THR A 12 0.26 25.82 3.17
CA THR A 12 0.87 26.64 4.22
C THR A 12 2.38 26.44 4.25
N ARG A 13 3.10 27.51 4.57
CA ARG A 13 4.53 27.44 4.90
C ARG A 13 4.80 27.31 6.40
N ASN A 14 3.75 27.36 7.22
CA ASN A 14 3.86 27.19 8.66
C ASN A 14 3.84 25.70 9.04
N VAL A 15 5.03 25.14 9.28
CA VAL A 15 5.26 23.73 9.65
C VAL A 15 4.48 23.31 10.90
N GLN A 16 4.20 24.22 11.83
CA GLN A 16 3.43 23.90 13.04
C GLN A 16 1.98 23.46 12.74
N GLN A 17 1.51 23.69 11.51
CA GLN A 17 0.19 23.27 11.06
C GLN A 17 0.21 21.95 10.28
N PHE A 18 1.38 21.32 10.13
CA PHE A 18 1.50 20.05 9.41
C PHE A 18 1.02 18.89 10.27
N ASP A 19 0.19 18.05 9.65
CA ASP A 19 -0.29 16.79 10.21
C ASP A 19 0.40 15.56 9.58
N TYR A 20 1.36 15.81 8.68
CA TYR A 20 2.18 14.80 8.05
C TYR A 20 3.46 15.45 7.49
N PRO A 21 4.63 14.80 7.58
CA PRO A 21 5.82 15.28 6.88
C PRO A 21 5.65 15.28 5.36
N TYR A 22 6.26 16.24 4.68
CA TYR A 22 6.48 16.08 3.25
C TYR A 22 7.47 14.95 3.00
N GLY A 23 7.17 14.08 2.04
CA GLY A 23 8.07 13.00 1.69
C GLY A 23 7.73 12.40 0.34
N GLY A 24 8.76 11.97 -0.37
CA GLY A 24 8.60 11.14 -1.56
C GLY A 24 9.48 9.92 -1.46
N TRP A 25 9.02 8.80 -2.03
CA TRP A 25 9.84 7.59 -2.19
C TRP A 25 9.66 7.05 -3.59
N ILE A 26 10.71 7.11 -4.41
CA ILE A 26 10.75 6.47 -5.72
C ILE A 26 11.54 5.17 -5.61
N PHE A 27 11.01 4.07 -6.15
CA PHE A 27 11.65 2.78 -6.01
C PHE A 27 11.40 1.86 -7.20
N ILE A 28 12.33 0.93 -7.40
CA ILE A 28 12.14 -0.24 -8.25
C ILE A 28 11.89 -1.44 -7.33
N ALA A 29 10.97 -2.30 -7.75
CA ALA A 29 10.60 -3.51 -7.02
C ALA A 29 10.73 -4.72 -7.93
N ARG A 30 11.37 -5.79 -7.44
CA ARG A 30 11.31 -7.11 -8.06
C ARG A 30 10.58 -8.06 -7.14
N SER A 31 9.50 -8.65 -7.65
CA SER A 31 8.63 -9.57 -6.90
C SER A 31 8.70 -10.97 -7.49
N PHE A 32 8.71 -11.96 -6.61
CA PHE A 32 8.68 -13.38 -6.93
C PHE A 32 7.49 -14.01 -6.22
N GLU A 33 6.70 -14.80 -6.94
CA GLU A 33 5.59 -15.55 -6.37
C GLU A 33 5.77 -17.03 -6.68
N LYS A 34 5.62 -17.88 -5.66
CA LYS A 34 5.65 -19.34 -5.80
C LYS A 34 4.31 -19.91 -5.33
N TYR A 35 3.55 -20.46 -6.26
CA TYR A 35 2.30 -21.15 -5.97
C TYR A 35 2.62 -22.59 -5.58
N LYS A 36 2.11 -23.03 -4.43
CA LYS A 36 2.11 -24.45 -4.05
C LYS A 36 0.97 -25.17 -4.78
N ASP A 37 -0.17 -24.52 -4.84
CA ASP A 37 -1.41 -24.93 -5.49
C ASP A 37 -2.25 -23.67 -5.78
N PRO A 38 -3.39 -23.76 -6.48
CA PRO A 38 -4.23 -22.60 -6.78
C PRO A 38 -4.75 -21.84 -5.55
N PHE A 39 -4.68 -22.43 -4.37
CA PHE A 39 -5.20 -21.90 -3.10
C PHE A 39 -4.11 -21.45 -2.14
N SER A 40 -2.83 -21.64 -2.45
CA SER A 40 -1.72 -21.32 -1.55
C SER A 40 -0.50 -20.79 -2.31
N ALA A 41 0.04 -19.65 -1.86
CA ALA A 41 1.24 -19.06 -2.45
C ALA A 41 2.14 -18.37 -1.42
N TRP A 42 3.42 -18.34 -1.75
CA TRP A 42 4.45 -17.55 -1.10
C TRP A 42 4.88 -16.41 -2.00
N GLY A 43 5.10 -15.24 -1.42
CA GLY A 43 5.58 -14.04 -2.11
C GLY A 43 6.84 -13.50 -1.45
N TYR A 44 7.80 -13.07 -2.25
CA TYR A 44 8.97 -12.34 -1.78
C TYR A 44 9.24 -11.17 -2.72
N SER A 45 9.62 -10.02 -2.19
CA SER A 45 10.05 -8.90 -3.04
C SER A 45 11.16 -8.07 -2.43
N ILE A 46 12.00 -7.54 -3.30
CA ILE A 46 13.06 -6.61 -2.96
C ILE A 46 12.67 -5.26 -3.56
N LYS A 47 12.66 -4.22 -2.74
CA LYS A 47 12.44 -2.82 -3.14
C LYS A 47 13.69 -2.01 -2.84
N ALA A 48 14.20 -1.28 -3.82
CA ALA A 48 15.32 -0.37 -3.66
C ALA A 48 14.95 1.00 -4.26
N GLY A 49 15.31 2.08 -3.59
CA GLY A 49 14.84 3.41 -3.98
C GLY A 49 15.45 4.57 -3.21
N MET A 50 15.00 5.78 -3.54
CA MET A 50 15.46 7.03 -2.94
C MET A 50 14.30 7.85 -2.39
N THR A 51 14.52 8.51 -1.26
CA THR A 51 13.64 9.55 -0.70
C THR A 51 14.19 10.96 -0.98
N GLY A 52 13.52 12.01 -0.48
CA GLY A 52 13.95 13.40 -0.64
C GLY A 52 13.86 13.89 -2.09
N GLU A 53 14.75 14.80 -2.49
CA GLU A 53 14.74 15.41 -3.83
C GLU A 53 14.87 14.38 -4.96
N ALA A 54 15.74 13.38 -4.79
CA ALA A 54 15.90 12.27 -5.75
C ALA A 54 14.63 11.43 -5.96
N SER A 55 13.63 11.54 -5.08
CA SER A 55 12.33 10.91 -5.30
C SER A 55 11.51 11.56 -6.40
N LEU A 56 11.87 12.78 -6.82
CA LEU A 56 11.14 13.62 -7.78
C LEU A 56 9.67 13.91 -7.40
N ALA A 57 9.29 13.66 -6.14
CA ALA A 57 7.92 13.85 -5.69
C ALA A 57 7.42 15.30 -5.81
N PRO A 58 8.21 16.35 -5.45
CA PRO A 58 7.76 17.73 -5.66
C PRO A 58 7.47 18.06 -7.11
N LEU A 59 8.36 17.62 -8.01
CA LEU A 59 8.23 17.83 -9.44
C LEU A 59 6.94 17.19 -9.97
N PHE A 60 6.73 15.89 -9.72
CA PHE A 60 5.58 15.19 -10.26
C PHE A 60 4.25 15.69 -9.67
N GLN A 61 4.21 16.01 -8.37
CA GLN A 61 3.01 16.54 -7.73
C GLN A 61 2.63 17.92 -8.29
N ASN A 62 3.59 18.84 -8.41
CA ASN A 62 3.32 20.19 -8.91
C ASN A 62 3.03 20.20 -10.42
N LEU A 63 3.64 19.31 -11.21
CA LEU A 63 3.25 19.12 -12.62
C LEU A 63 1.79 18.67 -12.75
N TYR A 64 1.36 17.71 -11.93
CA TYR A 64 -0.02 17.23 -11.93
C TYR A 64 -1.00 18.32 -11.48
N HIS A 65 -0.67 19.04 -10.41
CA HIS A 65 -1.46 20.17 -9.93
C HIS A 65 -1.65 21.23 -11.02
N ARG A 66 -0.55 21.67 -11.64
CA ARG A 66 -0.57 22.76 -12.61
C ARG A 66 -1.27 22.39 -13.91
N HIS A 67 -0.98 21.20 -14.44
CA HIS A 67 -1.39 20.85 -15.81
C HIS A 67 -2.64 19.99 -15.90
N ILE A 68 -3.02 19.28 -14.83
CA ILE A 68 -4.17 18.36 -14.86
C ILE A 68 -5.30 18.84 -13.95
N LEU A 69 -4.98 19.36 -12.76
CA LEU A 69 -5.99 19.75 -11.77
C LEU A 69 -6.31 21.25 -11.74
N ASP A 70 -5.49 22.08 -12.38
CA ASP A 70 -5.54 23.55 -12.27
C ASP A 70 -5.52 24.04 -10.80
N LEU A 71 -4.61 23.44 -10.01
CA LEU A 71 -4.39 23.76 -8.61
C LEU A 71 -3.05 24.49 -8.41
N PRO A 72 -2.93 25.34 -7.37
CA PRO A 72 -1.65 25.93 -7.03
C PRO A 72 -0.63 24.86 -6.64
N GLU A 73 0.64 25.24 -6.78
CA GLU A 73 1.77 24.43 -6.34
C GLU A 73 1.79 24.29 -4.82
N VAL A 74 2.17 23.11 -4.36
CA VAL A 74 2.35 22.83 -2.93
C VAL A 74 3.73 23.29 -2.45
N ALA A 75 3.82 23.66 -1.17
CA ALA A 75 4.99 24.37 -0.65
C ALA A 75 6.25 23.50 -0.48
N TRP A 76 6.08 22.20 -0.17
CA TRP A 76 7.20 21.29 0.13
C TRP A 76 8.17 21.83 1.20
N GLU A 77 7.65 22.39 2.29
CA GLU A 77 8.48 22.84 3.41
C GLU A 77 8.99 21.66 4.23
N GLN A 78 10.27 21.71 4.63
CA GLN A 78 10.92 20.73 5.50
C GLN A 78 10.63 19.26 5.11
N PRO A 79 10.89 18.87 3.84
CA PRO A 79 10.68 17.49 3.43
C PRO A 79 11.66 16.56 4.14
N LEU A 80 11.27 15.29 4.25
CA LEU A 80 12.16 14.24 4.71
C LEU A 80 13.44 14.17 3.86
N PRO A 81 14.59 13.90 4.50
CA PRO A 81 15.89 13.99 3.85
C PRO A 81 16.03 12.92 2.76
N GLN A 82 16.89 13.22 1.79
CA GLN A 82 17.26 12.26 0.76
C GLN A 82 18.07 11.11 1.35
N ARG A 83 17.54 9.88 1.22
CA ARG A 83 18.18 8.64 1.66
C ARG A 83 17.97 7.54 0.64
N PHE A 84 18.97 6.66 0.53
CA PHE A 84 18.80 5.39 -0.14
C PHE A 84 18.10 4.40 0.79
N HIS A 85 17.14 3.67 0.24
CA HIS A 85 16.39 2.67 0.96
C HIS A 85 16.42 1.32 0.27
N LEU A 86 16.48 0.28 1.09
CA LEU A 86 16.33 -1.11 0.70
C LEU A 86 15.34 -1.79 1.66
N ASN A 87 14.33 -2.44 1.10
CA ASN A 87 13.34 -3.21 1.85
C ASN A 87 13.15 -4.59 1.23
N LEU A 88 13.14 -5.60 2.10
CA LEU A 88 12.74 -6.96 1.81
C LEU A 88 11.31 -7.15 2.29
N ASN A 89 10.47 -7.79 1.47
CA ASN A 89 9.11 -8.14 1.84
C ASN A 89 8.91 -9.63 1.65
N GLY A 90 8.17 -10.25 2.57
CA GLY A 90 7.73 -11.63 2.48
C GLY A 90 6.26 -11.74 2.77
N SER A 91 5.56 -12.66 2.10
CA SER A 91 4.18 -12.99 2.43
C SER A 91 3.84 -14.46 2.17
N HIS A 92 2.83 -14.94 2.91
CA HIS A 92 2.22 -16.24 2.71
C HIS A 92 0.71 -16.07 2.69
N ARG A 93 0.06 -16.54 1.64
CA ARG A 93 -1.39 -16.39 1.42
C ARG A 93 -2.06 -17.73 1.18
N LYS A 94 -3.29 -17.85 1.67
CA LYS A 94 -4.09 -19.06 1.51
C LYS A 94 -5.58 -18.77 1.39
N ARG A 95 -6.26 -19.61 0.62
CA ARG A 95 -7.72 -19.71 0.50
C ARG A 95 -8.19 -21.01 1.12
N LEU A 96 -9.20 -20.93 1.98
CA LEU A 96 -9.85 -22.06 2.61
C LEU A 96 -11.32 -22.06 2.20
N ALA A 97 -11.82 -23.14 1.59
CA ALA A 97 -13.24 -23.30 1.33
C ALA A 97 -13.98 -23.51 2.66
N VAL A 98 -15.02 -22.72 2.92
CA VAL A 98 -15.81 -22.79 4.16
C VAL A 98 -17.20 -23.38 3.88
N ALA A 99 -17.83 -22.95 2.78
CA ALA A 99 -19.11 -23.48 2.31
C ALA A 99 -19.20 -23.35 0.79
N ASN A 100 -20.32 -23.80 0.21
CA ASN A 100 -20.58 -23.59 -1.21
C ASN A 100 -20.54 -22.08 -1.52
N ARG A 101 -19.66 -21.67 -2.44
CA ARG A 101 -19.42 -20.26 -2.84
C ARG A 101 -18.98 -19.32 -1.70
N VAL A 102 -18.44 -19.87 -0.60
CA VAL A 102 -17.87 -19.09 0.50
C VAL A 102 -16.49 -19.61 0.81
N ALA A 103 -15.49 -18.72 0.77
CA ALA A 103 -14.12 -19.03 1.15
C ALA A 103 -13.57 -18.00 2.13
N PHE A 104 -12.73 -18.45 3.05
CA PHE A 104 -11.93 -17.60 3.89
C PHE A 104 -10.55 -17.40 3.25
N LEU A 105 -10.12 -16.15 3.17
CA LEU A 105 -8.81 -15.75 2.65
C LEU A 105 -7.98 -15.21 3.79
N TYR A 106 -6.71 -15.58 3.87
CA TYR A 106 -5.74 -14.91 4.73
C TYR A 106 -4.38 -14.76 4.07
N GLU A 107 -3.66 -13.74 4.49
CA GLU A 107 -2.27 -13.45 4.15
C GLU A 107 -1.54 -13.00 5.41
N PHE A 108 -0.37 -13.59 5.69
CA PHE A 108 0.60 -13.02 6.61
C PHE A 108 1.70 -12.35 5.80
N PHE A 109 2.14 -11.18 6.23
CA PHE A 109 3.19 -10.43 5.55
C PHE A 109 4.15 -9.77 6.54
N ALA A 110 5.37 -9.54 6.08
CA ALA A 110 6.37 -8.76 6.77
C ALA A 110 7.19 -7.93 5.77
N ASN A 111 7.64 -6.77 6.23
CA ASN A 111 8.55 -5.86 5.56
C ASN A 111 9.70 -5.55 6.53
N MET A 112 10.93 -5.64 6.03
CA MET A 112 12.13 -5.29 6.78
C MET A 112 13.05 -4.47 5.89
N GLY A 113 13.38 -3.27 6.32
CA GLY A 113 14.25 -2.37 5.56
C GLY A 113 14.40 -1.02 6.24
N THR A 114 15.18 -0.15 5.60
CA THR A 114 15.44 1.19 6.16
C THR A 114 14.27 2.15 5.94
N GLN A 115 13.39 1.88 4.97
CA GLN A 115 12.20 2.71 4.75
C GLN A 115 11.05 2.34 5.70
N ARG A 116 10.89 1.05 6.02
CA ARG A 116 9.81 0.54 6.87
C ARG A 116 10.21 -0.79 7.47
N ILE A 117 9.78 -1.03 8.71
CA ILE A 117 9.83 -2.35 9.35
C ILE A 117 8.43 -2.61 9.89
N ALA A 118 7.77 -3.64 9.37
CA ALA A 118 6.40 -3.94 9.74
C ALA A 118 6.08 -5.41 9.56
N MET A 119 5.07 -5.89 10.29
CA MET A 119 4.47 -7.20 10.05
C MET A 119 2.98 -7.12 10.26
N GLY A 120 2.25 -8.08 9.69
CA GLY A 120 0.82 -8.08 9.84
C GLY A 120 0.11 -9.23 9.16
N GLY A 121 -1.21 -9.15 9.23
CA GLY A 121 -2.12 -10.13 8.66
C GLY A 121 -3.26 -9.45 7.93
N ARG A 122 -3.65 -10.01 6.81
CA ARG A 122 -4.86 -9.65 6.07
C ARG A 122 -5.78 -10.86 6.07
N MET A 123 -7.05 -10.66 6.33
CA MET A 123 -8.03 -11.75 6.37
C MET A 123 -9.40 -11.29 5.91
N GLY A 124 -10.20 -12.18 5.34
CA GLY A 124 -11.55 -11.85 4.92
C GLY A 124 -12.32 -13.01 4.30
N LEU A 125 -13.58 -12.76 3.98
CA LEU A 125 -14.48 -13.69 3.32
C LEU A 125 -14.60 -13.33 1.83
N LEU A 126 -14.55 -14.35 0.99
CA LEU A 126 -14.82 -14.30 -0.43
C LEU A 126 -16.15 -15.02 -0.70
N LEU A 127 -17.10 -14.27 -1.25
CA LEU A 127 -18.45 -14.75 -1.61
C LEU A 127 -18.57 -14.80 -3.13
N GLY A 128 -18.95 -15.96 -3.67
CA GLY A 128 -19.20 -16.14 -5.11
C GLY A 128 -18.46 -17.33 -5.72
N PRO A 129 -18.68 -17.59 -7.02
CA PRO A 129 -18.11 -18.73 -7.73
C PRO A 129 -16.63 -18.55 -8.12
N SER A 130 -15.87 -17.69 -7.42
CA SER A 130 -14.45 -17.48 -7.70
C SER A 130 -13.58 -18.53 -6.97
N ASP A 131 -12.78 -19.26 -7.76
CA ASP A 131 -11.94 -20.35 -7.26
C ASP A 131 -10.57 -19.89 -6.75
N ALA A 132 -10.20 -18.61 -6.90
CA ALA A 132 -8.80 -18.19 -6.82
C ALA A 132 -8.44 -17.32 -5.61
N LEU A 133 -7.14 -17.14 -5.37
CA LEU A 133 -6.53 -16.12 -4.47
C LEU A 133 -6.73 -14.67 -4.97
N SER A 134 -7.77 -14.44 -5.76
CA SER A 134 -8.22 -13.24 -6.45
C SER A 134 -7.83 -11.88 -5.85
N PHE A 135 -7.99 -11.74 -4.54
CA PHE A 135 -7.77 -10.49 -3.79
C PHE A 135 -6.40 -10.40 -3.11
N LEU A 136 -5.71 -11.53 -3.00
CA LEU A 136 -4.41 -11.67 -2.33
C LEU A 136 -3.28 -12.00 -3.32
N GLY A 137 -3.55 -12.21 -4.61
CA GLY A 137 -2.53 -12.60 -5.58
C GLY A 137 -2.93 -12.56 -7.04
N ASN A 138 -2.02 -13.07 -7.88
CA ASN A 138 -2.20 -13.17 -9.31
C ASN A 138 -2.37 -14.63 -9.73
N PRO A 139 -3.57 -15.21 -9.61
CA PRO A 139 -3.80 -16.59 -10.01
C PRO A 139 -3.75 -16.68 -11.53
N PHE A 140 -2.55 -16.84 -12.07
CA PHE A 140 -2.31 -17.15 -13.49
C PHE A 140 -3.03 -18.44 -13.92
N GLU A 141 -3.52 -19.24 -12.97
CA GLU A 141 -4.08 -20.57 -13.22
C GLU A 141 -5.62 -20.62 -13.34
N THR A 142 -6.35 -19.55 -13.03
CA THR A 142 -7.82 -19.61 -13.09
C THR A 142 -8.35 -19.16 -14.44
N GLN A 143 -8.42 -20.09 -15.40
CA GLN A 143 -9.01 -19.87 -16.73
C GLN A 143 -10.55 -19.93 -16.75
N ARG A 144 -11.20 -20.02 -15.58
CA ARG A 144 -12.66 -20.15 -15.47
C ARG A 144 -13.32 -18.79 -15.30
N LYS A 145 -14.51 -18.64 -15.89
CA LYS A 145 -15.36 -17.47 -15.64
C LYS A 145 -15.84 -17.52 -14.19
N GLY A 146 -15.81 -16.38 -13.52
CA GLY A 146 -16.27 -16.29 -12.14
C GLY A 146 -16.31 -14.85 -11.67
N TYR A 147 -16.98 -14.63 -10.55
CA TYR A 147 -16.96 -13.36 -9.86
C TYR A 147 -16.89 -13.61 -8.35
N GLY A 148 -16.51 -12.59 -7.59
CA GLY A 148 -16.50 -12.67 -6.15
C GLY A 148 -16.57 -11.30 -5.49
N VAL A 149 -17.27 -11.25 -4.36
CA VAL A 149 -17.25 -10.11 -3.44
C VAL A 149 -16.36 -10.48 -2.26
N TYR A 150 -15.46 -9.57 -1.89
CA TYR A 150 -14.54 -9.73 -0.78
C TYR A 150 -14.88 -8.73 0.32
N LEU A 151 -14.95 -9.21 1.55
CA LEU A 151 -15.06 -8.39 2.75
C LEU A 151 -13.94 -8.79 3.69
N GLY A 152 -13.08 -7.85 4.06
CA GLY A 152 -11.90 -8.18 4.84
C GLY A 152 -11.32 -7.02 5.61
N THR A 153 -10.23 -7.33 6.29
CA THR A 153 -9.45 -6.37 7.05
C THR A 153 -7.97 -6.72 6.98
N ARG A 154 -7.13 -5.68 7.00
CA ARG A 154 -5.68 -5.78 7.12
C ARG A 154 -5.25 -5.14 8.42
N GLN A 155 -4.52 -5.89 9.23
CA GLN A 155 -3.90 -5.46 10.48
C GLN A 155 -2.39 -5.45 10.28
N GLU A 156 -1.75 -4.35 10.62
CA GLU A 156 -0.31 -4.16 10.46
C GLU A 156 0.26 -3.46 11.69
N TYR A 157 1.39 -3.96 12.20
CA TYR A 157 2.16 -3.29 13.22
C TYR A 157 3.46 -2.78 12.58
N ARG A 158 3.65 -1.47 12.60
CA ARG A 158 4.85 -0.79 12.09
C ARG A 158 5.78 -0.47 13.26
N PHE A 159 6.94 -1.14 13.26
CA PHE A 159 8.02 -0.85 14.19
C PHE A 159 8.82 0.38 13.73
N HIS A 160 8.83 0.65 12.43
CA HIS A 160 9.53 1.76 11.82
C HIS A 160 8.79 2.24 10.57
N ASP A 161 8.69 3.56 10.39
CA ASP A 161 8.15 4.19 9.17
C ASP A 161 8.89 5.49 8.88
N PHE A 162 9.83 5.44 7.93
CA PHE A 162 10.68 6.58 7.58
C PHE A 162 9.87 7.81 7.17
N MET A 163 8.70 7.61 6.56
CA MET A 163 7.85 8.69 6.05
C MET A 163 7.15 9.50 7.15
N ILE A 164 7.27 9.07 8.41
CA ILE A 164 6.67 9.73 9.57
C ILE A 164 7.75 10.06 10.60
N SER A 165 8.56 9.07 10.99
CA SER A 165 9.49 9.17 12.13
C SER A 165 10.94 9.44 11.74
N GLY A 166 11.26 9.59 10.44
CA GLY A 166 12.64 9.84 10.00
C GLY A 166 13.52 8.59 10.00
N SER A 167 14.84 8.75 10.07
CA SER A 167 15.81 7.65 9.98
C SER A 167 15.87 6.82 11.27
N LEU A 168 16.28 5.54 11.15
CA LEU A 168 16.61 4.70 12.32
C LEU A 168 18.02 4.97 12.86
N PHE A 169 18.85 5.64 12.06
CA PHE A 169 20.29 5.71 12.29
C PHE A 169 20.79 7.14 12.55
N ASP A 170 19.92 8.14 12.38
CA ASP A 170 20.24 9.55 12.49
C ASP A 170 18.98 10.40 12.74
N ASP A 171 19.18 11.65 13.20
CA ASP A 171 18.13 12.62 13.49
C ASP A 171 18.17 13.83 12.53
N GLU A 172 18.58 13.64 11.28
CA GLU A 172 18.74 14.76 10.32
C GLU A 172 17.42 15.25 9.71
N ALA A 173 16.31 14.56 9.97
CA ALA A 173 15.02 14.94 9.42
C ALA A 173 14.52 16.26 10.05
N PRO A 174 14.22 17.30 9.25
CA PRO A 174 13.87 18.62 9.78
C PRO A 174 12.50 18.65 10.48
N PHE A 175 11.61 17.74 10.10
CA PHE A 175 10.29 17.57 10.69
C PHE A 175 9.89 16.10 10.67
N VAL A 176 9.54 15.57 11.85
CA VAL A 176 9.07 14.21 12.06
C VAL A 176 7.90 14.21 13.03
N LEU A 177 7.12 13.14 13.03
CA LEU A 177 5.99 12.94 13.93
C LEU A 177 6.09 11.60 14.66
N SER A 178 5.35 11.49 15.76
CA SER A 178 5.15 10.21 16.43
C SER A 178 4.20 9.34 15.61
N SER A 179 4.68 8.18 15.16
CA SER A 179 3.89 7.21 14.42
C SER A 179 2.99 6.42 15.37
N ILE A 180 1.75 6.14 14.94
CA ILE A 180 0.87 5.16 15.59
C ILE A 180 1.25 3.79 15.02
N PRO A 181 1.87 2.90 15.83
CA PRO A 181 2.43 1.65 15.30
C PRO A 181 1.37 0.72 14.72
N TYR A 182 0.19 0.66 15.34
CA TYR A 182 -0.89 -0.22 14.89
C TYR A 182 -1.77 0.43 13.82
N LYS A 183 -1.89 -0.27 12.69
CA LYS A 183 -2.61 0.16 11.51
C LYS A 183 -3.70 -0.86 11.18
N ASN A 184 -4.91 -0.37 10.93
CA ASN A 184 -6.01 -1.21 10.47
C ASN A 184 -6.62 -0.68 9.17
N SER A 185 -6.86 -1.57 8.21
CA SER A 185 -7.63 -1.28 7.00
C SER A 185 -8.91 -2.10 6.98
N LEU A 186 -10.02 -1.49 6.60
CA LEU A 186 -11.26 -2.18 6.24
C LEU A 186 -11.33 -2.24 4.71
N GLU A 187 -11.69 -3.40 4.17
CA GLU A 187 -11.57 -3.68 2.76
C GLU A 187 -12.85 -4.29 2.20
N ILE A 188 -13.33 -3.72 1.10
CA ILE A 188 -14.46 -4.23 0.33
C ILE A 188 -14.01 -4.34 -1.12
N GLY A 189 -14.13 -5.52 -1.71
CA GLY A 189 -13.66 -5.77 -3.06
C GLY A 189 -14.66 -6.49 -3.94
N PHE A 190 -14.52 -6.28 -5.24
CA PHE A 190 -15.21 -7.02 -6.27
C PHE A 190 -14.20 -7.53 -7.29
N ALA A 191 -14.34 -8.78 -7.71
CA ALA A 191 -13.51 -9.37 -8.73
C ALA A 191 -14.35 -10.06 -9.78
N TYR A 192 -13.95 -9.92 -11.03
CA TYR A 192 -14.52 -10.60 -12.18
C TYR A 192 -13.40 -11.25 -13.00
N TYR A 193 -13.65 -12.50 -13.38
CA TYR A 193 -12.73 -13.38 -14.10
C TYR A 193 -13.38 -13.87 -15.37
N SER A 194 -12.59 -13.89 -16.42
CA SER A 194 -12.84 -14.60 -17.66
C SER A 194 -11.55 -15.31 -18.07
N PRO A 195 -11.58 -16.23 -19.05
CA PRO A 195 -10.38 -16.95 -19.47
C PRO A 195 -9.20 -16.06 -19.90
N LYS A 196 -9.46 -14.83 -20.36
CA LYS A 196 -8.43 -13.90 -20.84
C LYS A 196 -8.29 -12.63 -20.00
N TRP A 197 -9.34 -12.23 -19.30
CA TRP A 197 -9.40 -10.96 -18.58
C TRP A 197 -9.73 -11.14 -17.12
N ARG A 198 -9.08 -10.32 -16.30
CA ARG A 198 -9.34 -10.16 -14.89
C ARG A 198 -9.57 -8.68 -14.58
N PHE A 199 -10.61 -8.42 -13.81
CA PHE A 199 -10.91 -7.10 -13.28
C PHE A 199 -11.09 -7.22 -11.78
N LEU A 200 -10.37 -6.40 -11.02
CA LEU A 200 -10.41 -6.38 -9.57
C LEU A 200 -10.53 -4.94 -9.10
N THR A 201 -11.47 -4.71 -8.19
CA THR A 201 -11.62 -3.47 -7.44
C THR A 201 -11.52 -3.77 -5.95
N ILE A 202 -10.80 -2.94 -5.20
CA ILE A 202 -10.75 -3.02 -3.75
C ILE A 202 -10.82 -1.58 -3.20
N PHE A 203 -11.92 -1.26 -2.55
CA PHE A 203 -12.02 -0.10 -1.70
C PHE A 203 -11.36 -0.39 -0.35
N ASN A 204 -10.51 0.51 0.09
CA ASN A 204 -9.79 0.43 1.35
C ASN A 204 -10.14 1.66 2.18
N SER A 205 -10.30 1.48 3.48
CA SER A 205 -10.37 2.56 4.44
C SER A 205 -9.31 2.29 5.50
N VAL A 206 -8.23 3.09 5.54
CA VAL A 206 -7.07 2.85 6.42
C VAL A 206 -7.11 3.80 7.61
N SER A 207 -6.73 3.36 8.81
CA SER A 207 -6.58 4.24 9.98
C SER A 207 -5.55 5.35 9.76
N LYS A 208 -5.61 6.40 10.59
CA LYS A 208 -4.57 7.44 10.67
C LYS A 208 -3.20 6.86 11.07
N ASP A 209 -2.14 7.47 10.56
CA ASP A 209 -0.72 7.15 10.75
C ASP A 209 -0.09 7.86 11.96
N ASN A 210 -0.60 9.03 12.34
CA ASN A 210 -0.15 9.79 13.50
C ASN A 210 -1.33 10.55 14.14
N ASP A 211 -1.12 11.11 15.32
CA ASP A 211 -2.21 11.75 16.08
C ASP A 211 -2.64 13.12 15.56
N LEU A 212 -1.81 13.81 14.79
CA LEU A 212 -2.11 15.13 14.26
C LEU A 212 -3.01 15.09 13.01
N GLN A 213 -3.13 13.95 12.35
CA GLN A 213 -4.00 13.80 11.19
C GLN A 213 -5.45 14.10 11.53
N SER A 214 -6.03 15.04 10.79
CA SER A 214 -7.40 15.52 11.02
C SER A 214 -8.47 14.44 10.78
N TYR A 215 -8.20 13.52 9.86
CA TYR A 215 -9.12 12.43 9.53
C TYR A 215 -8.69 11.13 10.20
N ALA A 216 -9.62 10.46 10.87
CA ALA A 216 -9.35 9.18 11.50
C ALA A 216 -9.08 8.05 10.50
N ARG A 217 -9.59 8.19 9.26
CA ARG A 217 -9.41 7.20 8.19
C ARG A 217 -9.18 7.84 6.82
N HIS A 218 -8.41 7.15 5.99
CA HIS A 218 -8.05 7.55 4.63
C HIS A 218 -8.58 6.52 3.63
N PRO A 219 -9.61 6.84 2.83
CA PRO A 219 -10.13 5.93 1.82
C PRO A 219 -9.33 6.00 0.52
N TYR A 220 -9.15 4.85 -0.14
CA TYR A 220 -8.64 4.81 -1.52
C TYR A 220 -9.16 3.58 -2.26
N LEU A 221 -9.12 3.64 -3.59
CA LEU A 221 -9.58 2.58 -4.48
C LEU A 221 -8.41 1.99 -5.26
N ASN A 222 -8.25 0.67 -5.17
CA ASN A 222 -7.35 -0.08 -6.03
C ASN A 222 -8.14 -0.66 -7.21
N LEU A 223 -7.71 -0.33 -8.43
CA LEU A 223 -8.21 -0.92 -9.67
C LEU A 223 -7.10 -1.76 -10.30
N THR A 224 -7.41 -3.00 -10.66
CA THR A 224 -6.46 -3.90 -11.33
C THR A 224 -7.14 -4.53 -12.53
N ILE A 225 -6.49 -4.38 -13.69
CA ILE A 225 -6.87 -5.02 -14.95
C ILE A 225 -5.72 -5.93 -15.35
N GLY A 226 -6.02 -7.20 -15.59
CA GLY A 226 -5.05 -8.19 -16.04
C GLY A 226 -5.52 -8.87 -17.32
N ARG A 227 -4.58 -9.11 -18.23
CA ARG A 227 -4.78 -9.93 -19.43
C ARG A 227 -3.81 -11.10 -19.41
N ILE A 228 -4.33 -12.30 -19.64
CA ILE A 228 -3.53 -13.52 -19.83
C ILE A 228 -3.29 -13.66 -21.34
N PHE A 229 -2.02 -13.84 -21.72
CA PHE A 229 -1.55 -13.97 -23.11
C PHE A 229 -1.20 -15.42 -23.41
#